data_AF-A0A524AEQ8-F1
#
_entry.id   AF-A0A524AEQ8-F1
#
_cell.length_a   1.000
_cell.length_b   1.000
_cell.length_c   1.000
_cell.angle_alpha   90.00
_cell.angle_beta   90.00
_cell.angle_gamma   90.00
#
_symmetry.space_group_name_H-M   'P 1'
#
loop_
_entity.id
_entity.type
_entity.pdbx_description
1 polymer ?
#
loop_
_entity_poly.entity_id
_entity_poly.type
_entity_poly.pdbx_seq_one_letter_code
_entity_poly.pdbx_strand_id
1 'polypeptide(L)'
;MSPPPGLPKLEGTTPLLVPMHYGGEQIGAVVLGPKTMGVGYTEDDFDLLEDLAERVAGVVHSVRLQEKSVRQIDALVTEFRERERELRLRIQEVLESKLPILEGVGEREAISLVEDALRHLYDYAYLGEHKLAQLRIIDSHLDIREAAFVTHLDRGKALQVVMTTAVEKLRPPGSQPSLPTREWHQYVILHDSYVLGERNRDIM
;
A
#
# COMPACT_ATOMS: atom_id res chain seq x y z
N MET A 1 -26.38 44.04 23.86
CA MET A 1 -25.27 43.33 23.20
C MET A 1 -23.98 44.03 23.59
N SER A 2 -23.13 43.37 24.37
CA SER A 2 -21.83 43.94 24.77
C SER A 2 -20.85 43.86 23.61
N PRO A 3 -20.01 44.89 23.38
CA PRO A 3 -18.99 44.85 22.34
C PRO A 3 -17.92 43.78 22.68
N PRO A 4 -17.33 43.12 21.67
CA PRO A 4 -16.25 42.16 21.88
C PRO A 4 -14.99 42.84 22.46
N PRO A 5 -14.25 42.15 23.36
CA PRO A 5 -13.08 42.72 24.02
C PRO A 5 -11.92 42.83 23.02
N GLY A 6 -11.38 44.03 22.83
CA GLY A 6 -10.18 44.25 22.02
C GLY A 6 -10.19 45.48 21.09
N LEU A 7 -11.27 46.28 21.07
CA LEU A 7 -11.26 47.51 20.29
C LEU A 7 -10.29 48.53 20.90
N PRO A 8 -9.41 49.16 20.10
CA PRO A 8 -8.55 50.23 20.59
C PRO A 8 -9.40 51.36 21.17
N LYS A 9 -8.99 51.91 22.31
CA LYS A 9 -9.63 53.09 22.91
C LYS A 9 -9.50 54.26 21.93
N LEU A 10 -10.57 54.53 21.19
CA LEU A 10 -10.70 55.68 20.30
C LEU A 10 -11.13 56.85 21.18
N GLU A 11 -10.14 57.59 21.71
CA GLU A 11 -10.40 58.78 22.51
C GLU A 11 -10.92 59.92 21.63
N GLY A 12 -12.10 60.45 21.98
CA GLY A 12 -12.55 61.78 21.55
C GLY A 12 -13.62 61.88 20.45
N THR A 13 -14.02 60.80 19.78
CA THR A 13 -15.17 60.84 18.84
C THR A 13 -15.73 59.44 18.67
N THR A 14 -17.06 59.28 18.66
CA THR A 14 -17.72 57.98 18.50
C THR A 14 -17.31 57.34 17.17
N PRO A 15 -16.56 56.23 17.19
CA PRO A 15 -16.16 55.56 15.97
C PRO A 15 -17.37 54.90 15.31
N LEU A 16 -17.42 54.95 13.98
CA LEU A 16 -18.46 54.27 13.23
C LEU A 16 -18.10 52.80 13.11
N LEU A 17 -19.00 51.92 13.56
CA LEU A 17 -18.84 50.48 13.49
C LEU A 17 -19.88 49.91 12.53
N VAL A 18 -19.40 49.27 11.47
CA VAL A 18 -20.24 48.65 10.44
C VAL A 18 -20.03 47.14 10.51
N PRO A 19 -21.04 46.35 10.91
CA PRO A 19 -20.90 44.91 11.03
C PRO A 19 -20.75 44.26 9.65
N MET A 20 -19.89 43.26 9.56
CA MET A 20 -19.69 42.47 8.35
C MET A 20 -20.51 41.19 8.44
N HIS A 21 -21.48 41.03 7.55
CA HIS A 21 -22.33 39.85 7.50
C HIS A 21 -22.03 39.02 6.25
N TYR A 22 -22.07 37.70 6.39
CA TYR A 22 -22.04 36.78 5.26
C TYR A 22 -23.03 35.64 5.54
N GLY A 23 -23.99 35.43 4.64
CA GLY A 23 -25.00 34.37 4.79
C GLY A 23 -25.88 34.51 6.03
N GLY A 24 -26.09 35.73 6.53
CA GLY A 24 -26.89 36.00 7.74
C GLY A 24 -26.13 35.88 9.06
N GLU A 25 -24.84 35.53 9.03
CA GLU A 25 -23.98 35.48 10.23
C GLU A 25 -23.01 36.67 10.23
N GLN A 26 -22.82 37.30 11.39
CA GLN A 26 -21.82 38.36 11.55
C GLN A 26 -20.43 37.73 11.68
N ILE A 27 -19.57 37.94 10.67
CA ILE A 27 -18.21 37.37 10.63
C ILE A 27 -17.12 38.35 11.07
N GLY A 28 -17.48 39.62 11.30
CA GLY A 28 -16.57 40.70 11.70
C GLY A 28 -17.24 42.06 11.80
N ALA A 29 -16.43 43.12 11.87
CA ALA A 29 -16.87 44.51 11.79
C ALA A 29 -15.76 45.39 11.21
N VAL A 30 -16.15 46.39 10.42
CA VAL A 30 -15.28 47.48 9.96
C VAL A 30 -15.44 48.64 10.94
N VAL A 31 -14.32 49.20 11.41
CA VAL A 31 -14.31 50.33 12.33
C VAL A 31 -13.68 51.51 11.63
N LEU A 32 -14.39 52.64 11.59
CA LEU A 32 -13.88 53.89 11.07
C LEU A 32 -13.72 54.91 12.21
N GLY A 33 -12.57 55.59 12.19
CA GLY A 33 -12.33 56.75 13.04
C GLY A 33 -13.12 57.98 12.58
N PRO A 34 -13.03 59.10 13.30
CA PRO A 34 -13.72 60.33 12.91
C PRO A 34 -13.32 60.83 11.51
N LYS A 35 -14.28 61.42 10.80
CA LYS A 35 -14.08 62.00 9.45
C LYS A 35 -13.14 63.21 9.53
N THR A 36 -12.16 63.28 8.63
CA THR A 36 -11.10 64.30 8.65
C THR A 36 -11.63 65.73 8.49
N MET A 37 -12.82 65.91 7.91
CA MET A 37 -13.45 67.22 7.69
C MET A 37 -14.33 67.70 8.86
N GLY A 38 -14.41 66.95 9.97
CA GLY A 38 -15.18 67.34 11.16
C GLY A 38 -16.71 67.25 11.03
N VAL A 39 -17.22 66.87 9.86
CA VAL A 39 -18.64 66.55 9.64
C VAL A 39 -18.88 65.08 10.00
N GLY A 40 -19.98 64.79 10.70
CA GLY A 40 -20.39 63.41 11.00
C GLY A 40 -20.69 62.58 9.75
N TYR A 41 -20.76 61.27 9.92
CA TYR A 41 -21.17 60.36 8.83
C TYR A 41 -22.62 60.62 8.42
N THR A 42 -22.87 60.69 7.12
CA THR A 42 -24.20 60.87 6.53
C THR A 42 -24.82 59.51 6.18
N GLU A 43 -26.13 59.48 5.94
CA GLU A 43 -26.86 58.26 5.52
C GLU A 43 -26.25 57.64 4.26
N ASP A 44 -25.89 58.45 3.25
CA ASP A 44 -25.14 58.00 2.07
C ASP A 44 -23.79 57.35 2.39
N ASP A 45 -23.10 57.80 3.46
CA ASP A 45 -21.86 57.16 3.92
C ASP A 45 -22.17 55.79 4.53
N PHE A 46 -23.28 55.64 5.25
CA PHE A 46 -23.70 54.36 5.83
C PHE A 46 -24.04 53.33 4.75
N ASP A 47 -24.83 53.72 3.74
CA ASP A 47 -25.21 52.83 2.63
C ASP A 47 -23.97 52.33 1.88
N LEU A 48 -23.03 53.23 1.57
CA LEU A 48 -21.77 52.86 0.91
C LEU A 48 -20.91 51.93 1.78
N LEU A 49 -20.85 52.19 3.08
CA LEU A 49 -20.06 51.39 4.01
C LEU A 49 -20.69 50.03 4.28
N GLU A 50 -22.01 49.91 4.26
CA GLU A 50 -22.72 48.65 4.36
C GLU A 50 -22.44 47.77 3.13
N ASP A 51 -22.56 48.32 1.92
CA ASP A 51 -22.19 47.66 0.66
C ASP A 51 -20.72 47.19 0.67
N LEU A 52 -19.83 48.05 1.17
CA LEU A 52 -18.41 47.73 1.31
C LEU A 52 -18.20 46.60 2.33
N ALA A 53 -18.85 46.68 3.49
CA ALA A 53 -18.74 45.66 4.53
C ALA A 53 -19.23 44.30 4.04
N GLU A 54 -20.29 44.25 3.25
CA GLU A 54 -20.80 43.02 2.63
C GLU A 54 -19.79 42.41 1.63
N ARG A 55 -19.23 43.24 0.73
CA ARG A 55 -18.20 42.78 -0.22
C ARG A 55 -16.94 42.27 0.48
N VAL A 56 -16.45 43.01 1.47
CA VAL A 56 -15.29 42.61 2.27
C VAL A 56 -15.59 41.31 3.02
N ALA A 57 -16.83 41.14 3.52
CA ALA A 57 -17.24 39.91 4.19
C ALA A 57 -17.14 38.69 3.26
N GLY A 58 -17.60 38.82 2.02
CA GLY A 58 -17.50 37.76 1.02
C GLY A 58 -16.06 37.35 0.69
N VAL A 59 -15.16 38.33 0.55
CA VAL A 59 -13.74 38.06 0.28
C VAL A 59 -13.07 37.40 1.49
N VAL A 60 -13.29 37.93 2.70
CA VAL A 60 -12.73 37.36 3.94
C VAL A 60 -13.20 35.93 4.15
N HIS A 61 -14.49 35.64 3.91
CA HIS A 61 -15.02 34.29 4.01
C HIS A 61 -14.36 33.34 3.01
N SER A 62 -14.25 33.77 1.74
CA SER A 62 -13.64 32.97 0.68
C SER A 62 -12.17 32.63 0.97
N VAL A 63 -11.39 33.61 1.43
CA VAL A 63 -9.98 33.40 1.82
C VAL A 63 -9.88 32.44 3.00
N ARG A 64 -10.70 32.62 4.05
CA ARG A 64 -10.70 31.72 5.22
C ARG A 64 -11.07 30.29 4.82
N LEU A 65 -12.03 30.11 3.91
CA LEU A 65 -12.43 28.80 3.40
C LEU A 65 -11.30 28.14 2.60
N GLN A 66 -10.62 28.91 1.76
CA GLN A 66 -9.46 28.43 0.99
C GLN A 66 -8.32 28.02 1.93
N GLU A 67 -7.96 28.84 2.92
CA GLU A 67 -6.95 28.47 3.91
C GLU A 67 -7.30 27.20 4.68
N LYS A 68 -8.58 27.04 5.06
CA LYS A 68 -9.06 25.82 5.74
C LYS A 68 -8.91 24.61 4.82
N SER A 69 -9.23 24.75 3.54
CA SER A 69 -9.09 23.69 2.55
C SER A 69 -7.63 23.30 2.33
N VAL A 70 -6.73 24.29 2.22
CA VAL A 70 -5.28 24.05 2.11
C VAL A 70 -4.76 23.32 3.34
N ARG A 71 -5.11 23.77 4.55
CA ARG A 71 -4.74 23.10 5.80
C ARG A 71 -5.23 21.65 5.87
N GLN A 72 -6.44 21.37 5.38
CA GLN A 72 -6.97 20.01 5.31
C GLN A 72 -6.20 19.14 4.31
N ILE A 73 -5.89 19.66 3.12
CA ILE A 73 -5.11 18.95 2.12
C ILE A 73 -3.72 18.63 2.66
N ASP A 74 -3.04 19.59 3.30
CA ASP A 74 -1.71 19.37 3.87
C ASP A 74 -1.73 18.30 4.97
N ALA A 75 -2.76 18.29 5.81
CA ALA A 75 -2.95 17.25 6.82
C ALA A 75 -3.12 15.86 6.18
N LEU A 76 -3.98 15.74 5.16
CA LEU A 76 -4.20 14.49 4.43
C LEU A 76 -2.94 13.99 3.72
N VAL A 77 -2.16 14.90 3.10
CA VAL A 77 -0.90 14.56 2.44
C VAL A 77 0.13 14.05 3.45
N THR A 78 0.18 14.67 4.63
CA THR A 78 1.09 14.26 5.70
C THR A 78 0.73 12.86 6.23
N GLU A 79 -0.55 12.62 6.52
CA GLU A 79 -1.06 11.32 6.94
C GLU A 79 -0.78 10.23 5.89
N PHE A 80 -1.05 10.54 4.61
CA PHE A 80 -0.78 9.61 3.51
C PHE A 80 0.72 9.25 3.43
N ARG A 81 1.61 10.23 3.56
CA ARG A 81 3.08 10.00 3.54
C ARG A 81 3.56 9.19 4.74
N GLU A 82 2.94 9.35 5.90
CA GLU A 82 3.22 8.52 7.07
C GLU A 82 2.77 7.09 6.84
N ARG A 83 1.56 6.90 6.32
CA ARG A 83 1.03 5.58 6.01
C ARG A 83 1.83 4.87 4.92
N GLU A 84 2.26 5.58 3.88
CA GLU A 84 3.12 5.04 2.83
C GLU A 84 4.47 4.57 3.42
N ARG A 85 5.08 5.38 4.29
CA ARG A 85 6.32 4.99 4.99
C ARG A 85 6.12 3.76 5.85
N GLU A 86 5.04 3.72 6.63
CA GLU A 86 4.70 2.57 7.46
C GLU A 86 4.49 1.31 6.61
N LEU A 87 3.75 1.40 5.51
CA LEU A 87 3.54 0.30 4.58
C LEU A 87 4.84 -0.17 3.93
N ARG A 88 5.72 0.75 3.52
CA ARG A 88 7.05 0.39 3.01
C ARG A 88 7.88 -0.34 4.04
N LEU A 89 7.91 0.15 5.28
CA LEU A 89 8.62 -0.51 6.37
C LEU A 89 8.03 -1.89 6.65
N ARG A 90 6.70 -2.06 6.64
CA ARG A 90 6.06 -3.37 6.76
C ARG A 90 6.36 -4.29 5.59
N ILE A 91 6.41 -3.78 4.35
CA ILE A 91 6.78 -4.58 3.17
C ILE A 91 8.24 -5.00 3.25
N GLN A 92 9.13 -4.08 3.61
CA GLN A 92 10.53 -4.36 3.84
C GLN A 92 10.69 -5.37 4.97
N GLU A 93 9.98 -5.20 6.07
CA GLU A 93 9.94 -6.17 7.17
C GLU A 93 9.37 -7.50 6.68
N VAL A 94 8.35 -7.58 5.83
CA VAL A 94 7.87 -8.87 5.28
C VAL A 94 8.92 -9.51 4.36
N LEU A 95 9.63 -8.71 3.57
CA LEU A 95 10.72 -9.17 2.69
C LEU A 95 11.94 -9.63 3.50
N GLU A 96 12.34 -8.88 4.54
CA GLU A 96 13.48 -9.15 5.41
C GLU A 96 13.16 -10.20 6.47
N SER A 97 11.95 -10.17 7.03
CA SER A 97 11.52 -11.09 8.09
C SER A 97 11.28 -12.48 7.56
N LYS A 98 11.24 -12.72 6.23
CA LYS A 98 11.11 -14.07 5.64
C LYS A 98 11.05 -14.13 4.10
N LEU A 99 12.21 -14.38 3.48
CA LEU A 99 12.37 -15.63 2.72
C LEU A 99 12.69 -16.71 3.78
N PRO A 100 11.70 -17.38 4.41
CA PRO A 100 12.02 -18.71 4.93
C PRO A 100 12.17 -19.51 3.62
N ILE A 101 13.07 -20.44 3.43
CA ILE A 101 13.06 -21.71 4.14
C ILE A 101 14.48 -22.31 4.07
N LEU A 102 15.49 -21.50 3.73
CA LEU A 102 16.88 -21.95 3.57
C LEU A 102 17.89 -20.98 4.20
N GLU A 103 17.50 -20.13 5.15
CA GLU A 103 18.51 -19.47 5.98
C GLU A 103 19.26 -20.53 6.81
N GLY A 104 20.54 -20.73 6.47
CA GLY A 104 21.40 -21.75 7.07
C GLY A 104 21.54 -23.04 6.25
N VAL A 105 20.71 -23.23 5.22
CA VAL A 105 20.84 -24.37 4.30
C VAL A 105 21.76 -23.92 3.15
N GLY A 106 23.03 -24.30 3.22
CA GLY A 106 23.96 -24.04 2.13
C GLY A 106 23.47 -24.67 0.83
N GLU A 107 23.88 -24.13 -0.32
CA GLU A 107 23.52 -24.63 -1.66
C GLU A 107 23.61 -26.17 -1.77
N ARG A 108 24.63 -26.78 -1.15
CA ARG A 108 24.82 -28.23 -1.11
C ARG A 108 23.71 -28.98 -0.36
N GLU A 109 23.27 -28.45 0.78
CA GLU A 109 22.17 -29.07 1.53
C GLU A 109 20.83 -28.87 0.79
N ALA A 110 20.63 -27.73 0.12
CA ALA A 110 19.47 -27.53 -0.73
C ALA A 110 19.42 -28.53 -1.89
N ILE A 111 20.55 -28.75 -2.58
CA ILE A 111 20.68 -29.77 -3.63
C ILE A 111 20.37 -31.15 -3.06
N SER A 112 20.92 -31.50 -1.89
CA SER A 112 20.68 -32.79 -1.25
C SER A 112 19.20 -33.02 -0.92
N LEU A 113 18.49 -32.00 -0.44
CA LEU A 113 17.06 -32.09 -0.13
C LEU A 113 16.21 -32.23 -1.39
N VAL A 114 16.58 -31.54 -2.48
CA VAL A 114 15.88 -31.67 -3.75
C VAL A 114 16.11 -33.06 -4.36
N GLU A 115 17.36 -33.55 -4.35
CA GLU A 115 17.67 -34.89 -4.84
C GLU A 115 16.92 -35.97 -4.05
N ASP A 116 16.89 -35.86 -2.73
CA ASP A 116 16.18 -36.80 -1.86
C ASP A 116 14.67 -36.79 -2.12
N ALA A 117 14.07 -35.62 -2.28
CA ALA A 117 12.66 -35.49 -2.65
C ALA A 117 12.36 -36.06 -4.05
N LEU A 118 13.23 -35.83 -5.04
CA LEU A 118 13.08 -36.39 -6.39
C LEU A 118 13.21 -37.92 -6.38
N ARG A 119 14.07 -38.49 -5.54
CA ARG A 119 14.21 -39.95 -5.40
C ARG A 119 12.96 -40.61 -4.82
N HIS A 120 12.24 -39.89 -3.97
CA HIS A 120 11.00 -40.34 -3.33
C HIS A 120 9.76 -39.67 -3.95
N LEU A 121 9.83 -39.25 -5.22
CA LEU A 121 8.82 -38.39 -5.87
C LEU A 121 7.38 -38.93 -5.76
N TYR A 122 7.22 -40.25 -5.76
CA TYR A 122 5.91 -40.92 -5.70
C TYR A 122 5.55 -41.47 -4.31
N ASP A 123 6.40 -41.28 -3.30
CA ASP A 123 6.10 -41.59 -1.90
C ASP A 123 5.54 -40.34 -1.20
N TYR A 124 4.24 -40.15 -1.34
CA TYR A 124 3.57 -38.97 -0.78
C TYR A 124 3.60 -38.91 0.75
N ALA A 125 3.70 -40.04 1.44
CA ALA A 125 3.80 -40.06 2.89
C ALA A 125 5.16 -39.52 3.33
N TYR A 126 6.23 -39.99 2.69
CA TYR A 126 7.59 -39.49 2.88
C TYR A 126 7.69 -38.00 2.55
N LEU A 127 7.22 -37.61 1.36
CA LEU A 127 7.22 -36.21 0.92
C LEU A 127 6.44 -35.30 1.87
N GLY A 128 5.36 -35.78 2.47
CA GLY A 128 4.56 -35.02 3.43
C GLY A 128 5.26 -34.65 4.74
N GLU A 129 6.30 -35.40 5.10
CA GLU A 129 7.17 -35.13 6.26
C GLU A 129 8.48 -34.43 5.88
N HIS A 130 8.81 -34.39 4.59
CA HIS A 130 10.04 -33.83 4.07
C HIS A 130 10.18 -32.32 4.37
N LYS A 131 11.41 -31.85 4.58
CA LYS A 131 11.69 -30.42 4.87
C LYS A 131 11.12 -29.49 3.79
N LEU A 132 11.14 -29.91 2.53
CA LEU A 132 10.60 -29.13 1.40
C LEU A 132 9.07 -29.04 1.40
N ALA A 133 8.35 -29.92 2.09
CA ALA A 133 6.89 -29.81 2.22
C ALA A 133 6.46 -28.69 3.18
N GLN A 134 7.40 -28.13 3.93
CA GLN A 134 7.18 -26.99 4.83
C GLN A 134 7.43 -25.65 4.11
N LEU A 135 7.73 -25.67 2.81
CA LEU A 135 7.94 -24.46 2.03
C LEU A 135 6.63 -23.70 1.82
N ARG A 136 6.66 -22.36 1.92
CA ARG A 136 5.50 -21.50 1.61
C ARG A 136 4.94 -21.69 0.19
N ILE A 137 5.79 -22.09 -0.77
CA ILE A 137 5.35 -22.39 -2.13
C ILE A 137 4.45 -23.63 -2.19
N ILE A 138 4.52 -24.52 -1.21
CA ILE A 138 3.62 -25.69 -1.12
C ILE A 138 2.23 -25.25 -0.71
N ASP A 139 2.11 -24.24 0.17
CA ASP A 139 0.82 -23.74 0.62
C ASP A 139 -0.06 -23.24 -0.54
N SER A 140 0.54 -22.66 -1.58
CA SER A 140 -0.21 -22.21 -2.77
C SER A 140 -0.68 -23.36 -3.67
N HIS A 141 -0.15 -24.57 -3.49
CA HIS A 141 -0.51 -25.78 -4.24
C HIS A 141 -1.40 -26.73 -3.42
N LEU A 142 -1.72 -26.37 -2.17
CA LEU A 142 -2.74 -27.06 -1.40
C LEU A 142 -4.12 -26.65 -1.92
N ASP A 143 -4.94 -27.62 -2.34
CA ASP A 143 -6.32 -27.38 -2.74
C ASP A 143 -7.16 -27.15 -1.48
N ILE A 144 -7.14 -25.90 -0.98
CA ILE A 144 -7.96 -25.47 0.15
C ILE A 144 -9.39 -25.29 -0.36
N ARG A 145 -10.08 -26.40 -0.63
CA ARG A 145 -11.55 -26.36 -0.67
C ARG A 145 -12.00 -26.00 0.75
N GLU A 146 -12.78 -24.91 0.87
CA GLU A 146 -13.29 -24.44 2.17
C GLU A 146 -13.81 -25.62 3.00
N ALA A 147 -13.25 -25.78 4.21
CA ALA A 147 -13.53 -26.82 5.21
C ALA A 147 -12.83 -28.21 5.07
N ALA A 148 -11.90 -28.42 4.14
CA ALA A 148 -11.07 -29.63 4.15
C ALA A 148 -9.85 -29.50 5.09
N PHE A 149 -9.63 -30.47 5.99
CA PHE A 149 -8.40 -30.57 6.78
C PHE A 149 -7.23 -30.89 5.85
N VAL A 150 -6.17 -30.08 5.88
CA VAL A 150 -4.93 -30.37 5.17
C VAL A 150 -4.20 -31.51 5.88
N THR A 151 -4.03 -32.64 5.19
CA THR A 151 -3.27 -33.77 5.71
C THR A 151 -1.79 -33.70 5.30
N HIS A 152 -0.94 -34.48 5.97
CA HIS A 152 0.45 -34.67 5.53
C HIS A 152 0.52 -35.24 4.09
N LEU A 153 -0.43 -36.09 3.70
CA LEU A 153 -0.49 -36.64 2.35
C LEU A 153 -0.78 -35.54 1.30
N ASP A 154 -1.63 -34.57 1.62
CA ASP A 154 -1.94 -33.46 0.72
C ASP A 154 -0.72 -32.57 0.51
N ARG A 155 0.08 -32.35 1.56
CA ARG A 155 1.37 -31.66 1.46
C ARG A 155 2.37 -32.45 0.61
N GLY A 156 2.43 -33.76 0.76
CA GLY A 156 3.28 -34.62 -0.07
C GLY A 156 2.90 -34.56 -1.55
N LYS A 157 1.60 -34.59 -1.86
CA LYS A 157 1.09 -34.39 -3.23
C LYS A 157 1.42 -33.00 -3.76
N ALA A 158 1.22 -31.95 -2.97
CA ALA A 158 1.56 -30.58 -3.37
C ALA A 158 3.07 -30.43 -3.63
N LEU A 159 3.92 -31.04 -2.80
CA LEU A 159 5.37 -31.09 -3.04
C LEU A 159 5.71 -31.82 -4.34
N GLN A 160 5.09 -32.97 -4.62
CA GLN A 160 5.28 -33.70 -5.87
C GLN A 160 4.89 -32.85 -7.10
N VAL A 161 3.76 -32.13 -7.03
CA VAL A 161 3.31 -31.23 -8.11
C VAL A 161 4.31 -30.12 -8.33
N VAL A 162 4.84 -29.52 -7.26
CA VAL A 162 5.87 -28.47 -7.37
C VAL A 162 7.14 -29.02 -8.00
N MET A 163 7.60 -30.21 -7.61
CA MET A 163 8.82 -30.82 -8.16
C MET A 163 8.67 -31.18 -9.64
N THR A 164 7.57 -31.82 -10.03
CA THR A 164 7.31 -32.16 -11.43
C THR A 164 7.14 -30.92 -12.31
N THR A 165 6.45 -29.90 -11.80
CA THR A 165 6.31 -28.61 -12.51
C THR A 165 7.67 -27.91 -12.65
N ALA A 166 8.53 -27.98 -11.64
CA ALA A 166 9.88 -27.42 -11.72
C ALA A 166 10.74 -28.15 -12.76
N VAL A 167 10.68 -29.48 -12.83
CA VAL A 167 11.38 -30.26 -13.86
C VAL A 167 10.84 -29.93 -15.26
N GLU A 168 9.51 -29.85 -15.44
CA GLU A 168 8.91 -29.49 -16.74
C GLU A 168 9.31 -28.09 -17.21
N LYS A 169 9.51 -27.13 -16.29
CA LYS A 169 10.00 -25.79 -16.64
C LYS A 169 11.43 -25.78 -17.19
N LEU A 170 12.21 -26.84 -16.97
CA LEU A 170 13.55 -27.00 -17.53
C LEU A 170 13.52 -27.55 -18.97
N ARG A 171 12.34 -27.92 -19.48
CA ARG A 171 12.18 -28.46 -20.83
C ARG A 171 12.55 -27.40 -21.89
N PRO A 172 13.51 -27.70 -22.80
CA PRO A 172 13.84 -26.79 -23.89
C PRO A 172 12.66 -26.63 -24.87
N PRO A 173 12.56 -25.49 -25.59
CA PRO A 173 11.52 -25.29 -26.58
C PRO A 173 11.68 -26.24 -27.78
N GLY A 174 10.55 -26.71 -28.30
CA GLY A 174 10.49 -27.56 -29.50
C GLY A 174 10.21 -29.04 -29.21
N SER A 175 10.21 -29.84 -30.28
CA SER A 175 10.11 -31.31 -30.17
C SER A 175 11.44 -31.90 -29.75
N GLN A 176 11.43 -32.86 -28.83
CA GLN A 176 12.62 -33.57 -28.40
C GLN A 176 13.32 -34.21 -29.61
N PRO A 177 14.61 -33.91 -29.86
CA PRO A 177 15.35 -34.51 -30.95
C PRO A 177 15.64 -35.98 -30.67
N SER A 178 15.76 -36.80 -31.72
CA SER A 178 15.99 -38.25 -31.61
C SER A 178 17.32 -38.60 -30.92
N LEU A 179 18.30 -37.71 -31.00
CA LEU A 179 19.51 -37.71 -30.20
C LEU A 179 19.46 -36.42 -29.37
N PRO A 180 19.32 -36.51 -28.04
CA PRO A 180 19.16 -35.32 -27.23
C PRO A 180 20.43 -34.45 -27.39
N THR A 181 20.24 -33.15 -27.64
CA THR A 181 21.36 -32.21 -27.71
C THR A 181 21.82 -31.89 -26.29
N ARG A 182 22.97 -31.23 -26.15
CA ARG A 182 23.50 -30.79 -24.84
C ARG A 182 22.46 -30.02 -24.00
N GLU A 183 21.59 -29.25 -24.64
CA GLU A 183 20.51 -28.50 -23.99
C GLU A 183 19.38 -29.40 -23.48
N TRP A 184 19.06 -30.49 -24.20
CA TRP A 184 18.05 -31.47 -23.79
C TRP A 184 18.58 -32.46 -22.75
N HIS A 185 19.89 -32.72 -22.68
CA HIS A 185 20.48 -33.70 -21.76
C HIS A 185 20.06 -33.49 -20.31
N GLN A 186 20.08 -32.25 -19.82
CA GLN A 186 19.79 -31.95 -18.42
C GLN A 186 18.32 -32.26 -18.05
N TYR A 187 17.40 -31.85 -18.93
CA TYR A 187 15.98 -32.13 -18.77
C TYR A 187 15.70 -33.63 -18.86
N VAL A 188 16.22 -34.30 -19.90
CA VAL A 188 16.01 -35.74 -20.14
C VAL A 188 16.51 -36.57 -18.96
N ILE A 189 17.71 -36.29 -18.44
CA ILE A 189 18.23 -37.00 -17.27
C ILE A 189 17.30 -36.84 -16.07
N LEU A 190 16.88 -35.62 -15.74
CA LEU A 190 16.02 -35.39 -14.57
C LEU A 190 14.61 -35.97 -14.74
N HIS A 191 14.02 -35.76 -15.90
CA HIS A 191 12.67 -36.23 -16.22
C HIS A 191 12.62 -37.77 -16.25
N ASP A 192 13.50 -38.40 -17.01
CA ASP A 192 13.41 -39.85 -17.22
C ASP A 192 13.83 -40.61 -15.94
N SER A 193 14.84 -40.11 -15.22
CA SER A 193 15.31 -40.78 -14.00
C SER A 193 14.38 -40.66 -12.80
N TYR A 194 13.74 -39.50 -12.61
CA TYR A 194 12.93 -39.24 -11.42
C TYR A 194 11.42 -39.20 -11.70
N VAL A 195 10.99 -38.72 -12.87
CA VAL A 195 9.57 -38.66 -13.24
C VAL A 195 9.11 -39.96 -13.88
N LEU A 196 9.85 -40.52 -14.85
CA LEU A 196 9.50 -41.80 -15.47
C LEU A 196 10.01 -43.02 -14.69
N GLY A 197 11.01 -42.83 -13.82
CA GLY A 197 11.60 -43.91 -13.01
C GLY A 197 12.52 -44.85 -13.81
N GLU A 198 13.01 -44.40 -14.96
CA GLU A 198 13.96 -45.13 -15.79
C GLU A 198 15.38 -45.06 -15.19
N ARG A 199 16.20 -46.10 -15.36
CA ARG A 199 17.57 -46.07 -14.83
C ARG A 199 18.44 -45.18 -15.71
N ASN A 200 19.30 -44.34 -15.12
CA ASN A 200 20.28 -43.49 -15.84
C ASN A 200 21.09 -44.19 -16.95
N ARG A 201 21.31 -45.50 -16.83
CA ARG A 201 22.03 -46.30 -17.83
C ARG A 201 21.22 -46.52 -19.11
N ASP A 202 19.90 -46.46 -19.03
CA ASP A 202 18.99 -46.72 -20.14
C ASP A 202 18.59 -45.41 -20.87
N ILE A 203 19.04 -44.26 -20.35
CA ILE A 203 18.83 -42.89 -20.88
C ILE A 203 20.00 -42.43 -21.79
N MET A 204 21.17 -43.09 -21.71
CA MET A 204 22.42 -42.75 -22.41
C MET A 204 22.74 -43.65 -23.61
#